data_AF-A0A015K289-F1
#
_entry.id   AF-A0A015K289-F1
#
_cell.length_a   1.000
_cell.length_b   1.000
_cell.length_c   1.000
_cell.angle_alpha   90.00
_cell.angle_beta   90.00
_cell.angle_gamma   90.00
#
_symmetry.space_group_name_H-M   'P 1'
#
loop_
_entity.id
_entity.type
_entity.pdbx_description
1 polymer ?
#
loop_
_entity_poly.entity_id
_entity_poly.type
_entity_poly.pdbx_seq_one_letter_code
_entity_poly.pdbx_strand_id
1 'polypeptide(L)'
;MHHLDLGLFCYQIIFTCDILKLQHVNGNKLVEEVDHRLAAIPRFPAIKIFSNGLQSIARLTANEYQSLMKVMIFVIDNLYDENNNEVDNFVNNDDLAKLYEYWNEMYILSRYKEFSESDLEKFNDAIHRWARMFVKAFKFVSPSNLKLPKLHLWVYHIIDSI
;
A
#
# COMPACT_ATOMS: atom_id res chain seq x y z
N MET A 1 8.55 10.51 12.63
CA MET A 1 7.43 9.79 11.98
C MET A 1 6.41 9.67 13.09
N HIS A 2 5.45 10.61 13.20
CA HIS A 2 4.72 10.77 14.46
C HIS A 2 3.28 10.28 14.47
N HIS A 3 2.67 9.92 13.32
CA HIS A 3 1.26 9.46 13.33
C HIS A 3 0.95 8.26 12.43
N LEU A 4 1.63 8.04 11.30
CA LEU A 4 1.29 6.95 10.36
C LEU A 4 1.73 5.56 10.83
N ASP A 5 0.78 4.61 10.92
CA ASP A 5 1.07 3.20 11.24
C ASP A 5 1.64 2.46 10.00
N LEU A 6 2.96 2.22 10.00
CA LEU A 6 3.65 1.43 8.98
C LEU A 6 3.08 0.01 8.82
N GLY A 7 2.38 -0.51 9.82
CA GLY A 7 1.73 -1.81 9.78
C GLY A 7 0.61 -1.89 8.75
N LEU A 8 -0.14 -0.82 8.50
CA LEU A 8 -1.18 -0.82 7.47
C LEU A 8 -0.60 -0.87 6.05
N PHE A 9 0.53 -0.20 5.82
CA PHE A 9 1.26 -0.33 4.57
C PHE A 9 1.80 -1.74 4.35
N CYS A 10 2.31 -2.37 5.41
CA CYS A 10 2.74 -3.76 5.36
C CYS A 10 1.58 -4.69 4.97
N TYR A 11 0.39 -4.52 5.56
CA TYR A 11 -0.80 -5.25 5.14
C TYR A 11 -1.16 -5.00 3.67
N GLN A 12 -1.08 -3.75 3.19
CA GLN A 12 -1.34 -3.42 1.79
C GLN A 12 -0.42 -4.19 0.84
N ILE A 13 0.88 -4.28 1.14
CA ILE A 13 1.83 -5.03 0.30
C ILE A 13 1.58 -6.54 0.38
N ILE A 14 1.33 -7.08 1.59
CA ILE A 14 1.02 -8.51 1.77
C ILE A 14 -0.22 -8.88 0.95
N PHE A 15 -1.31 -8.13 1.09
CA PHE A 15 -2.55 -8.40 0.36
C PHE A 15 -2.41 -8.17 -1.14
N THR A 16 -1.53 -7.26 -1.57
CA THR A 16 -1.18 -7.13 -3.00
C THR A 16 -0.57 -8.43 -3.51
N CYS A 17 0.42 -8.99 -2.82
CA CYS A 17 1.02 -10.28 -3.21
C CYS A 17 -0.01 -11.42 -3.20
N ASP A 18 -0.94 -11.42 -2.24
CA ASP A 18 -2.01 -12.42 -2.19
C ASP A 18 -2.96 -12.30 -3.39
N ILE A 19 -3.37 -11.07 -3.77
CA ILE A 19 -4.16 -10.83 -4.98
C ILE A 19 -3.45 -11.34 -6.22
N LEU A 20 -2.16 -11.01 -6.39
CA LEU A 20 -1.40 -11.44 -7.56
C LEU A 20 -1.41 -12.96 -7.70
N LYS A 21 -1.21 -13.69 -6.58
CA LYS A 21 -1.23 -15.16 -6.55
C LYS A 21 -2.62 -15.75 -6.78
N LEU A 22 -3.67 -15.11 -6.28
CA LEU A 22 -5.03 -15.64 -6.33
C LEU A 22 -5.75 -15.34 -7.64
N GLN A 23 -5.54 -14.15 -8.22
CA GLN A 23 -6.32 -13.69 -9.38
C GLN A 23 -5.67 -14.00 -10.72
N HIS A 24 -4.41 -14.43 -10.75
CA HIS A 24 -3.68 -14.67 -11.99
C HIS A 24 -3.11 -16.08 -12.05
N VAL A 25 -3.33 -16.76 -13.18
CA VAL A 25 -2.79 -18.12 -13.45
C VAL A 25 -1.27 -18.16 -13.27
N ASN A 26 -0.58 -17.08 -13.63
CA ASN A 26 0.86 -16.91 -13.48
C ASN A 26 1.23 -16.02 -12.27
N GLY A 27 0.42 -16.01 -11.22
CA GLY A 27 0.54 -15.07 -10.10
C GLY A 27 1.91 -15.03 -9.42
N ASN A 28 2.59 -16.18 -9.30
CA ASN A 28 3.96 -16.20 -8.75
C ASN A 28 4.95 -15.43 -9.63
N LYS A 29 4.80 -15.47 -10.97
CA LYS A 29 5.64 -14.68 -11.89
C LYS A 29 5.39 -13.18 -11.72
N LEU A 30 4.16 -12.77 -11.42
CA LEU A 30 3.86 -11.36 -11.12
C LEU A 30 4.52 -10.91 -9.81
N VAL A 31 4.59 -11.77 -8.81
CA VAL A 31 5.32 -11.48 -7.57
C VAL A 31 6.83 -11.39 -7.82
N GLU A 32 7.38 -12.28 -8.64
CA GLU A 32 8.77 -12.20 -9.09
C GLU A 32 9.04 -10.93 -9.90
N GLU A 33 8.08 -10.49 -10.73
CA GLU A 33 8.15 -9.24 -11.48
C GLU A 33 8.14 -8.01 -10.56
N VAL A 34 7.38 -8.04 -9.47
CA VAL A 34 7.43 -6.99 -8.42
C VAL A 34 8.85 -6.89 -7.84
N ASP A 35 9.47 -8.03 -7.51
CA ASP A 35 10.86 -8.06 -7.02
C ASP A 35 11.85 -7.58 -8.10
N HIS A 36 11.62 -7.96 -9.37
CA HIS A 36 12.43 -7.53 -10.50
C HIS A 36 12.38 -6.01 -10.71
N ARG A 37 11.17 -5.44 -10.72
CA ARG A 37 10.96 -3.98 -10.85
C ARG A 37 11.57 -3.23 -9.68
N LEU A 38 11.45 -3.75 -8.45
CA LEU A 38 12.12 -3.18 -7.28
C LEU A 38 13.64 -3.15 -7.43
N ALA A 39 14.23 -4.24 -7.94
CA ALA A 39 15.67 -4.33 -8.18
C ALA A 39 16.15 -3.43 -9.34
N ALA A 40 15.28 -3.16 -10.32
CA ALA A 40 15.56 -2.33 -11.48
C ALA A 40 15.51 -0.81 -11.18
N ILE A 41 14.97 -0.40 -10.02
CA ILE A 41 14.96 1.02 -9.63
C ILE A 41 16.39 1.57 -9.57
N PRO A 42 16.70 2.67 -10.29
CA PRO A 42 18.02 3.27 -10.25
C PRO A 42 18.45 3.63 -8.84
N ARG A 43 19.74 3.44 -8.54
CA ARG A 43 20.28 3.74 -7.21
C ARG A 43 20.29 5.24 -7.00
N PHE A 44 19.50 5.71 -6.03
CA PHE A 44 19.53 7.09 -5.56
C PHE A 44 20.05 7.14 -4.13
N PRO A 45 20.97 8.08 -3.77
CA PRO A 45 21.51 8.18 -2.41
C PRO A 45 20.44 8.32 -1.31
N ALA A 46 19.27 8.87 -1.65
CA ALA A 46 18.15 9.08 -0.73
C ALA A 46 17.16 7.89 -0.65
N ILE A 47 17.38 6.81 -1.42
CA ILE A 47 16.51 5.63 -1.48
C ILE A 47 17.35 4.41 -1.12
N LYS A 48 16.98 3.70 -0.05
CA LYS A 48 17.68 2.46 0.33
C LYS A 48 17.23 1.32 -0.58
N ILE A 49 18.19 0.54 -1.08
CA ILE A 49 17.98 -0.52 -2.07
C ILE A 49 17.44 -1.79 -1.40
N PHE A 50 16.45 -2.43 -2.04
CA PHE A 50 15.89 -3.72 -1.64
C PHE A 50 16.60 -4.85 -2.40
N SER A 51 17.78 -5.27 -1.93
CA SER A 51 18.54 -6.33 -2.61
C SER A 51 17.85 -7.71 -2.57
N ASN A 52 16.87 -7.89 -1.68
CA ASN A 52 16.21 -9.17 -1.41
C ASN A 52 14.70 -9.15 -1.74
N GLY A 53 14.21 -8.13 -2.45
CA GLY A 53 12.79 -7.99 -2.80
C GLY A 53 11.86 -7.91 -1.58
N LEU A 54 10.61 -8.36 -1.75
CA LEU A 54 9.56 -8.38 -0.73
C LEU A 54 9.64 -9.58 0.23
N GLN A 55 10.53 -10.54 -0.02
CA GLN A 55 10.68 -11.77 0.79
C GLN A 55 10.96 -11.50 2.27
N SER A 56 11.54 -10.34 2.60
CA SER A 56 11.86 -9.92 3.97
C SER A 56 11.10 -8.68 4.43
N ILE A 57 9.91 -8.40 3.89
CA ILE A 57 9.13 -7.20 4.24
C ILE A 57 8.93 -7.02 5.75
N ALA A 58 8.67 -8.10 6.49
CA ALA A 58 8.50 -8.08 7.94
C ALA A 58 9.75 -7.62 8.71
N ARG A 59 10.93 -7.62 8.09
CA ARG A 59 12.23 -7.27 8.68
C ARG A 59 12.74 -5.89 8.23
N LEU A 60 11.97 -5.17 7.43
CA LEU A 60 12.38 -3.84 6.96
C LEU A 60 12.40 -2.84 8.11
N THR A 61 13.44 -2.01 8.12
CA THR A 61 13.57 -0.86 9.00
C THR A 61 12.59 0.24 8.60
N ALA A 62 12.30 1.16 9.52
CA ALA A 62 11.42 2.30 9.24
C ALA A 62 11.89 3.15 8.03
N ASN A 63 13.20 3.29 7.83
CA ASN A 63 13.76 4.03 6.68
C ASN A 63 13.61 3.27 5.36
N GLU A 64 13.66 1.94 5.40
CA GLU A 64 13.39 1.10 4.23
C GLU A 64 11.91 1.19 3.86
N TYR A 65 10.99 1.12 4.82
CA TYR A 65 9.56 1.35 4.55
C TYR A 65 9.29 2.71 3.90
N GLN A 66 9.94 3.78 4.36
CA GLN A 66 9.81 5.10 3.72
C GLN A 66 10.33 5.11 2.28
N SER A 67 11.44 4.41 2.02
CA SER A 67 11.97 4.27 0.66
C SER A 67 11.00 3.47 -0.21
N LEU A 68 10.39 2.42 0.36
CA LEU A 68 9.45 1.54 -0.32
C LEU A 68 8.18 2.29 -0.74
N MET A 69 7.58 3.06 0.17
CA MET A 69 6.38 3.87 -0.11
C MET A 69 6.55 4.74 -1.37
N LYS A 70 7.71 5.40 -1.49
CA LYS A 70 8.01 6.28 -2.63
C LYS A 70 8.09 5.55 -3.96
N VAL A 71 8.48 4.28 -3.95
CA VAL A 71 8.76 3.53 -5.19
C VAL A 71 7.69 2.53 -5.57
N MET A 72 6.86 2.08 -4.62
CA MET A 72 5.87 1.02 -4.88
C MET A 72 4.87 1.37 -5.97
N ILE A 73 4.50 2.64 -6.13
CA ILE A 73 3.59 3.04 -7.22
C ILE A 73 4.17 2.67 -8.59
N PHE A 74 5.46 2.91 -8.84
CA PHE A 74 6.13 2.56 -10.10
C PHE A 74 6.30 1.04 -10.30
N VAL A 75 6.37 0.31 -9.19
CA VAL A 75 6.49 -1.15 -9.22
C VAL A 75 5.16 -1.79 -9.60
N ILE A 76 4.07 -1.26 -9.05
CA ILE A 76 2.71 -1.81 -9.21
C ILE A 76 2.02 -1.30 -10.47
N ASP A 77 2.29 -0.08 -10.91
CA ASP A 77 1.70 0.49 -12.11
C ASP A 77 1.99 -0.37 -13.34
N ASN A 78 0.96 -0.59 -14.17
CA ASN A 78 1.03 -1.42 -15.36
C ASN A 78 1.68 -2.80 -15.12
N LEU A 79 1.41 -3.43 -13.97
CA LEU A 79 1.98 -4.75 -13.61
C LEU A 79 1.26 -5.91 -14.32
N TYR A 80 -0.04 -5.78 -14.56
CA TYR A 80 -0.87 -6.80 -15.20
C TYR A 80 -2.06 -6.16 -15.93
N ASP A 81 -2.55 -6.86 -16.94
CA ASP A 81 -3.67 -6.42 -17.78
C ASP A 81 -5.03 -6.60 -17.09
N GLU A 82 -6.08 -6.10 -17.74
CA GLU A 82 -7.48 -6.22 -17.30
C GLU A 82 -7.96 -7.68 -17.15
N ASN A 83 -9.15 -7.84 -16.56
CA ASN A 83 -9.74 -9.13 -16.21
C ASN A 83 -10.22 -9.95 -17.43
N ASN A 84 -9.29 -10.38 -18.28
CA ASN A 84 -9.59 -11.16 -19.49
C ASN A 84 -10.16 -12.56 -19.21
N ASN A 85 -10.01 -13.06 -17.97
CA ASN A 85 -10.43 -14.40 -17.57
C ASN A 85 -11.67 -14.39 -16.66
N GLU A 86 -12.37 -13.25 -16.54
CA GLU A 86 -13.61 -13.10 -15.76
C GLU A 86 -13.50 -13.58 -14.30
N VAL A 87 -12.34 -13.34 -13.67
CA VAL A 87 -12.11 -13.68 -12.26
C VAL A 87 -13.01 -12.86 -11.36
N ASP A 88 -13.73 -13.51 -10.45
CA ASP A 88 -14.59 -12.84 -9.47
C ASP A 88 -13.79 -11.91 -8.54
N ASN A 89 -14.37 -10.75 -8.21
CA ASN A 89 -13.76 -9.72 -7.36
C ASN A 89 -12.38 -9.24 -7.84
N PHE A 90 -12.13 -9.30 -9.15
CA PHE A 90 -10.88 -8.83 -9.75
C PHE A 90 -10.54 -7.40 -9.36
N VAL A 91 -9.28 -7.17 -8.97
CA VAL A 91 -8.77 -5.84 -8.67
C VAL A 91 -7.97 -5.34 -9.86
N ASN A 92 -8.50 -4.34 -10.55
CA ASN A 92 -7.81 -3.72 -11.68
C ASN A 92 -6.48 -3.11 -11.23
N ASN A 93 -5.48 -3.16 -12.11
CA ASN A 93 -4.16 -2.61 -11.81
C ASN A 93 -4.23 -1.11 -11.47
N ASP A 94 -5.02 -0.33 -12.22
CA ASP A 94 -5.25 1.09 -11.96
C ASP A 94 -5.80 1.36 -10.54
N ASP A 95 -6.74 0.54 -10.08
CA ASP A 95 -7.31 0.66 -8.74
C ASP A 95 -6.27 0.31 -7.67
N LEU A 96 -5.43 -0.70 -7.94
CA LEU A 96 -4.33 -1.07 -7.08
C LEU A 96 -3.26 0.03 -7.03
N ALA A 97 -2.87 0.61 -8.15
CA ALA A 97 -1.91 1.71 -8.23
C ALA A 97 -2.42 2.97 -7.49
N LYS A 98 -3.69 3.34 -7.69
CA LYS A 98 -4.37 4.42 -6.93
C LYS A 98 -4.36 4.18 -5.42
N LEU A 99 -4.45 2.92 -4.98
CA LEU A 99 -4.37 2.62 -3.55
C LEU A 99 -2.99 2.97 -2.97
N TYR A 100 -1.90 2.77 -3.72
CA TYR A 100 -0.56 3.21 -3.33
C TYR A 100 -0.39 4.73 -3.43
N GLU A 101 -1.03 5.37 -4.42
CA GLU A 101 -1.07 6.83 -4.52
C GLU A 101 -1.72 7.47 -3.29
N TYR A 102 -2.92 7.01 -2.89
CA TYR A 102 -3.60 7.53 -1.71
C TYR A 102 -2.84 7.27 -0.41
N TRP A 103 -2.11 6.15 -0.32
CA TRP A 103 -1.20 5.94 0.80
C TRP A 103 -0.11 7.01 0.86
N ASN A 104 0.49 7.35 -0.28
CA ASN A 104 1.53 8.39 -0.36
C ASN A 104 0.99 9.78 -0.02
N GLU A 105 -0.24 10.10 -0.44
CA GLU A 105 -0.91 11.34 -0.05
C GLU A 105 -1.12 11.43 1.46
N MET A 106 -1.69 10.38 2.08
CA MET A 106 -1.81 10.28 3.54
C MET A 106 -0.44 10.40 4.23
N TYR A 107 0.59 9.77 3.67
CA TYR A 107 1.95 9.87 4.20
C TYR A 107 2.46 11.31 4.20
N ILE A 108 2.25 12.06 3.11
CA ILE A 108 2.66 13.46 3.01
C ILE A 108 1.91 14.32 4.06
N LEU A 109 0.58 14.17 4.16
CA LEU A 109 -0.24 14.90 5.13
C LEU A 109 0.16 14.61 6.58
N SER A 110 0.43 13.34 6.91
CA SER A 110 0.85 12.90 8.25
C SER A 110 2.20 13.48 8.73
N ARG A 111 2.94 14.16 7.84
CA ARG A 111 4.28 14.70 8.09
C ARG A 111 4.28 16.21 8.30
N TYR A 112 3.12 16.85 8.25
CA TYR A 112 3.01 18.26 8.60
C TYR A 112 3.46 18.47 10.04
N LYS A 113 4.14 19.60 10.29
CA LYS A 113 4.66 19.92 11.63
C LYS A 113 3.53 20.39 12.55
N GLU A 114 2.57 21.10 11.97
CA GLU A 114 1.40 21.69 12.61
C GLU A 114 0.24 21.48 11.64
N PHE A 115 -0.97 21.28 12.18
CA PHE A 115 -2.18 21.08 11.40
C PHE A 115 -3.14 22.24 11.62
N SER A 116 -3.66 22.82 10.55
CA SER A 116 -4.88 23.61 10.63
C SER A 116 -6.11 22.70 10.65
N GLU A 117 -7.28 23.21 11.06
CA GLU A 117 -8.54 22.48 10.94
C GLU A 117 -8.77 21.96 9.51
N SER A 118 -8.47 22.79 8.50
CA SER A 118 -8.60 22.39 7.10
C SER A 118 -7.62 21.29 6.67
N ASP A 119 -6.45 21.19 7.32
CA ASP A 119 -5.50 20.11 7.05
C ASP A 119 -5.97 18.80 7.69
N LEU A 120 -6.59 18.86 8.88
CA LEU A 120 -7.22 17.71 9.51
C LEU A 120 -8.41 17.20 8.70
N GLU A 121 -9.24 18.09 8.17
CA GLU A 121 -10.35 17.72 7.27
C GLU A 121 -9.83 17.00 6.02
N LYS A 122 -8.83 17.58 5.33
CA LYS A 122 -8.20 16.94 4.16
C LYS A 122 -7.59 15.58 4.51
N PHE A 123 -6.96 15.47 5.67
CA PHE A 123 -6.34 14.22 6.10
C PHE A 123 -7.40 13.16 6.40
N ASN A 124 -8.48 13.55 7.06
CA ASN A 124 -9.62 12.68 7.33
C ASN A 124 -10.26 12.16 6.03
N ASP A 125 -10.43 13.03 5.04
CA ASP A 125 -10.96 12.67 3.72
C ASP A 125 -10.03 11.69 2.99
N ALA A 126 -8.72 11.92 3.03
CA ALA A 126 -7.73 11.02 2.46
C ALA A 126 -7.77 9.63 3.12
N ILE A 127 -7.89 9.58 4.45
CA ILE A 127 -8.05 8.33 5.22
C ILE A 127 -9.30 7.57 4.80
N HIS A 128 -10.45 8.23 4.74
CA HIS A 128 -11.71 7.59 4.36
C HIS A 128 -11.72 7.15 2.89
N ARG A 129 -11.08 7.91 2.00
CA ARG A 129 -10.93 7.55 0.59
C ARG A 129 -10.05 6.31 0.44
N TRP A 130 -8.85 6.30 1.05
CA TRP A 130 -7.96 5.14 1.04
C TRP A 130 -8.62 3.91 1.67
N ALA A 131 -9.24 4.06 2.85
CA ALA A 131 -9.83 2.93 3.58
C ALA A 131 -10.97 2.26 2.80
N ARG A 132 -11.82 3.03 2.11
CA ARG A 132 -12.87 2.48 1.24
C ARG A 132 -12.28 1.63 0.12
N MET A 133 -11.21 2.10 -0.54
CA MET A 133 -10.54 1.34 -1.59
C MET A 133 -9.80 0.13 -1.03
N PHE A 134 -9.10 0.27 0.10
CA PHE A 134 -8.41 -0.82 0.78
C PHE A 134 -9.38 -1.96 1.13
N VAL A 135 -10.54 -1.62 1.69
CA VAL A 135 -11.58 -2.61 2.01
C VAL A 135 -12.15 -3.25 0.76
N LYS A 136 -12.49 -2.46 -0.27
CA LYS A 136 -13.01 -2.99 -1.53
C LYS A 136 -12.01 -3.96 -2.19
N ALA A 137 -10.74 -3.59 -2.23
CA ALA A 137 -9.69 -4.38 -2.86
C ALA A 137 -9.34 -5.65 -2.06
N PHE A 138 -9.27 -5.60 -0.73
CA PHE A 138 -8.65 -6.70 0.03
C PHE A 138 -9.61 -7.52 0.89
N LYS A 139 -10.90 -7.19 0.94
CA LYS A 139 -11.85 -7.91 1.79
C LYS A 139 -11.92 -9.41 1.48
N PHE A 140 -11.84 -9.80 0.21
CA PHE A 140 -11.93 -11.20 -0.21
C PHE A 140 -10.64 -11.99 0.00
N VAL A 141 -9.47 -11.34 0.03
CA VAL A 141 -8.18 -12.02 0.34
C VAL A 141 -7.90 -12.07 1.84
N SER A 142 -8.56 -11.22 2.64
CA SER A 142 -8.33 -11.16 4.08
C SER A 142 -9.07 -12.28 4.83
N PRO A 143 -8.36 -13.21 5.51
CA PRO A 143 -9.02 -14.29 6.25
C PRO A 143 -9.92 -13.79 7.39
N SER A 144 -9.64 -12.60 7.91
CA SER A 144 -10.40 -11.97 8.99
C SER A 144 -11.50 -11.03 8.49
N ASN A 145 -11.77 -10.96 7.18
CA ASN A 145 -12.61 -9.95 6.55
C ASN A 145 -12.18 -8.51 6.93
N LEU A 146 -10.86 -8.28 7.01
CA LEU A 146 -10.26 -7.01 7.40
C LEU A 146 -10.66 -6.51 8.81
N LYS A 147 -10.97 -7.43 9.74
CA LYS A 147 -11.07 -7.13 11.18
C LYS A 147 -9.67 -6.85 11.75
N LEU A 148 -9.07 -5.74 11.32
CA LEU A 148 -7.75 -5.28 11.73
C LEU A 148 -7.93 -4.15 12.74
N PRO A 149 -7.59 -4.33 14.03
CA PRO A 149 -7.68 -3.27 15.04
C PRO A 149 -6.94 -2.00 14.61
N LYS A 150 -5.80 -2.14 13.93
CA LYS A 150 -5.04 -1.02 13.35
C LYS A 150 -5.82 -0.22 12.31
N LEU A 151 -6.60 -0.89 11.46
CA LEU A 151 -7.42 -0.22 10.46
C LEU A 151 -8.54 0.58 11.13
N HIS A 152 -9.15 0.01 12.17
CA HIS A 152 -10.18 0.71 12.96
C HIS A 152 -9.61 1.94 13.66
N LEU A 153 -8.48 1.81 14.36
CA LEU A 153 -7.81 2.94 15.01
C LEU A 153 -7.44 4.03 14.00
N TRP A 154 -6.92 3.64 12.84
CA TRP A 154 -6.54 4.57 11.79
C TRP A 154 -7.72 5.35 11.22
N VAL A 155 -8.85 4.69 10.96
CA VAL A 155 -10.01 5.32 10.34
C VAL A 155 -10.76 6.23 11.32
N TYR A 156 -10.88 5.84 12.58
CA TYR A 156 -11.81 6.49 13.51
C TYR A 156 -11.16 7.33 14.60
N HIS A 157 -9.86 7.15 14.88
CA HIS A 157 -9.25 7.74 16.08
C HIS A 157 -7.96 8.52 15.81
N ILE A 158 -7.39 8.45 14.61
CA ILE A 158 -6.11 9.14 14.36
C ILE A 158 -6.27 10.66 14.37
N ILE A 159 -7.34 11.19 13.78
CA ILE A 159 -7.56 12.65 13.69
C ILE A 159 -7.75 13.25 15.08
N ASP A 160 -8.54 12.59 15.94
CA ASP A 160 -8.74 13.02 17.34
C ASP A 160 -7.45 12.98 18.18
N SER A 161 -6.42 12.27 17.72
CA SER A 161 -5.13 12.12 18.43
C SER A 161 -4.03 13.09 17.98
N ILE A 162 -4.27 13.89 16.94
CA ILE A 162 -3.34 14.89 16.37
C ILE A 162 -3.67 16.26 16.95
#